data_AF-A0A954RHW0-F1
#
_entry.id   AF-A0A954RHW0-F1
#
_cell.length_a   1.000
_cell.length_b   1.000
_cell.length_c   1.000
_cell.angle_alpha   90.00
_cell.angle_beta   90.00
_cell.angle_gamma   90.00
#
_symmetry.space_group_name_H-M   'P 1'
#
loop_
_entity.id
_entity.type
_entity.pdbx_description
1 polymer ?
#
loop_
_entity_poly.entity_id
_entity_poly.type
_entity_poly.pdbx_seq_one_letter_code
_entity_poly.pdbx_strand_id
1 'polypeptide(L)'
;MQITKENLGFSAHTADADETRRMMEYVNLKLSARGCPTYEGLTGSPFMELAQALLANIREKNRMLAEHLCPADLHIDSFLRDFLA
;
A
#
# COMPACT_ATOMS: atom_id res chain seq x y z
N MET A 1 -30.56 -34.64 12.99
CA MET A 1 -30.31 -33.18 12.96
C MET A 1 -28.80 -32.99 12.84
N GLN A 2 -28.29 -32.80 11.63
CA GLN A 2 -26.88 -32.51 11.36
C GLN A 2 -26.80 -31.05 10.89
N ILE A 3 -26.10 -30.21 11.63
CA ILE A 3 -25.86 -28.81 11.28
C ILE A 3 -24.61 -28.79 10.40
N THR A 4 -24.78 -28.52 9.12
CA THR A 4 -23.67 -28.27 8.20
C THR A 4 -23.06 -26.91 8.53
N LYS A 5 -21.72 -26.87 8.69
CA LYS A 5 -20.94 -25.64 8.82
C LYS A 5 -21.17 -24.78 7.58
N GLU A 6 -22.09 -23.85 7.66
CA GLU A 6 -22.25 -22.80 6.67
C GLU A 6 -21.01 -21.91 6.76
N ASN A 7 -20.17 -21.96 5.73
CA ASN A 7 -19.06 -21.03 5.57
C ASN A 7 -19.64 -19.61 5.50
N LEU A 8 -19.35 -18.82 6.54
CA LEU A 8 -19.73 -17.42 6.72
C LEU A 8 -19.22 -16.56 5.55
N GLY A 9 -19.97 -16.48 4.45
CA GLY A 9 -19.90 -15.42 3.45
C GLY A 9 -18.57 -15.22 2.68
N PHE A 10 -17.50 -15.91 3.04
CA PHE A 10 -16.29 -15.98 2.24
C PHE A 10 -16.54 -17.04 1.17
N SER A 11 -17.09 -16.61 0.02
CA SER A 11 -16.81 -17.36 -1.20
C SER A 11 -15.29 -17.48 -1.25
N ALA A 12 -14.78 -18.71 -1.23
CA ALA A 12 -13.37 -18.97 -1.40
C ALA A 12 -13.02 -18.60 -2.85
N HIS A 13 -12.91 -17.31 -3.13
CA HIS A 13 -12.15 -16.81 -4.26
C HIS A 13 -10.71 -17.15 -3.94
N THR A 14 -10.33 -18.39 -4.26
CA THR A 14 -8.92 -18.77 -4.33
C THR A 14 -8.36 -17.93 -5.47
N ALA A 15 -7.76 -16.80 -5.11
CA ALA A 15 -7.03 -15.97 -6.07
C ALA A 15 -6.05 -16.88 -6.80
N ASP A 16 -6.07 -16.81 -8.14
CA ASP A 16 -5.14 -17.58 -8.94
C ASP A 16 -3.69 -17.19 -8.59
N ALA A 17 -2.73 -18.07 -8.87
CA ALA A 17 -1.32 -17.84 -8.56
C ALA A 17 -0.82 -16.51 -9.15
N ASP A 18 -1.29 -16.15 -10.35
CA ASP A 18 -0.95 -14.90 -11.03
C ASP A 18 -1.58 -13.65 -10.39
N GLU A 19 -2.78 -13.77 -9.82
CA GLU A 19 -3.41 -12.68 -9.07
C GLU A 19 -2.68 -12.44 -7.74
N THR A 20 -2.34 -13.52 -7.05
CA THR A 20 -1.56 -13.47 -5.80
C THR A 20 -0.19 -12.83 -6.05
N ARG A 21 0.50 -13.22 -7.14
CA ARG A 21 1.77 -12.63 -7.54
C ARG A 21 1.65 -11.13 -7.81
N ARG A 22 0.65 -10.71 -8.60
CA ARG A 22 0.41 -9.28 -8.89
C ARG A 22 0.10 -8.48 -7.62
N MET A 23 -0.68 -9.05 -6.70
CA MET A 23 -0.96 -8.44 -5.40
C MET A 23 0.33 -8.22 -4.60
N MET A 24 1.19 -9.24 -4.53
CA MET A 24 2.47 -9.12 -3.83
C MET A 24 3.41 -8.08 -4.47
N GLU A 25 3.47 -8.01 -5.82
CA GLU A 25 4.22 -6.98 -6.53
C GLU A 25 3.68 -5.57 -6.22
N TYR A 26 2.35 -5.41 -6.17
CA TYR A 26 1.71 -4.15 -5.80
C TYR A 26 2.00 -3.75 -4.35
N VAL A 27 1.96 -4.70 -3.42
CA VAL A 27 2.31 -4.46 -2.00
C VAL A 27 3.77 -4.02 -1.89
N ASN A 28 4.69 -4.74 -2.53
CA ASN A 28 6.11 -4.37 -2.55
C ASN A 28 6.33 -2.97 -3.14
N LEU A 29 5.60 -2.61 -4.20
CA LEU A 29 5.65 -1.25 -4.76
C LEU A 29 5.20 -0.20 -3.74
N LYS A 30 4.10 -0.43 -3.00
CA LYS A 30 3.64 0.51 -1.98
C LYS A 30 4.60 0.63 -0.80
N LEU A 31 5.22 -0.46 -0.38
CA LEU A 31 6.23 -0.48 0.68
C LEU A 31 7.48 0.28 0.25
N SER A 32 7.99 -0.05 -0.94
CA SER A 32 9.06 0.71 -1.57
C SER A 32 8.69 2.17 -1.65
N ALA A 33 7.47 2.56 -2.05
CA ALA A 33 7.10 3.96 -2.16
C ALA A 33 7.28 4.76 -0.87
N ARG A 34 7.01 4.12 0.27
CA ARG A 34 7.15 4.70 1.61
C ARG A 34 8.55 4.56 2.21
N GLY A 35 9.48 3.88 1.55
CA GLY A 35 10.81 3.61 2.10
C GLY A 35 10.85 2.45 3.10
N CYS A 36 9.82 1.61 3.11
CA CYS A 36 9.75 0.41 3.93
C CYS A 36 10.44 -0.78 3.25
N PRO A 37 10.91 -1.79 4.02
CA PRO A 37 11.47 -3.02 3.46
C PRO A 37 10.41 -3.79 2.65
N THR A 38 10.85 -4.45 1.58
CA THR A 38 10.00 -5.26 0.69
C THR A 38 10.25 -6.74 0.86
N TYR A 39 9.29 -7.58 0.46
CA TYR A 39 9.47 -9.03 0.43
C TYR A 39 10.41 -9.47 -0.71
N GLU A 40 11.46 -10.21 -0.38
CA GLU A 40 12.53 -10.62 -1.30
C GLU A 40 12.10 -11.63 -2.37
N GLY A 41 10.99 -12.35 -2.20
CA GLY A 41 10.56 -13.35 -3.19
C GLY A 41 10.15 -12.78 -4.56
N LEU A 42 10.11 -11.45 -4.69
CA LEU A 42 9.77 -10.73 -5.93
C LEU A 42 10.78 -9.63 -6.29
N THR A 43 11.93 -9.57 -5.62
CA THR A 43 12.99 -8.64 -6.01
C THR A 43 13.53 -9.05 -7.38
N GLY A 44 13.46 -8.13 -8.36
CA GLY A 44 13.94 -8.37 -9.73
C GLY A 44 12.86 -8.73 -10.75
N SER A 45 11.56 -8.55 -10.46
CA SER A 45 10.56 -8.60 -11.54
C SER A 45 10.69 -7.38 -12.45
N PRO A 46 10.51 -7.51 -13.79
CA PRO A 46 10.60 -6.37 -14.72
C PRO A 46 9.65 -5.22 -14.36
N PHE A 47 8.48 -5.55 -13.79
CA PHE A 47 7.55 -4.57 -13.25
C PHE A 47 8.17 -3.77 -12.11
N MET A 48 8.81 -4.45 -11.16
CA MET A 48 9.38 -3.81 -9.98
C MET A 48 10.62 -2.97 -10.33
N GLU A 49 11.45 -3.39 -11.29
CA GLU A 49 12.57 -2.59 -11.80
C GLU A 49 12.09 -1.26 -12.40
N LEU A 50 11.09 -1.31 -13.28
CA LEU A 50 10.47 -0.10 -13.84
C LEU A 50 9.85 0.77 -12.75
N ALA A 51 9.12 0.15 -11.82
CA ALA A 51 8.44 0.87 -10.75
C ALA A 51 9.41 1.56 -9.78
N GLN A 52 10.57 0.94 -9.49
CA GLN A 52 11.61 1.56 -8.66
C GLN A 52 12.19 2.82 -9.31
N ALA A 53 12.48 2.79 -10.61
CA ALA A 53 13.00 3.96 -11.33
C ALA A 53 11.99 5.14 -11.30
N LEU A 54 10.72 4.86 -11.56
CA LEU A 54 9.65 5.87 -11.50
C LEU A 54 9.47 6.42 -10.07
N LEU A 55 9.53 5.53 -9.08
CA LEU A 55 9.31 5.88 -7.70
C LEU A 55 10.43 6.78 -7.15
N ALA A 56 11.67 6.57 -7.56
CA ALA A 56 12.78 7.47 -7.21
C ALA A 56 12.49 8.91 -7.65
N ASN A 57 11.99 9.10 -8.88
CA ASN A 57 11.60 10.41 -9.40
C ASN A 57 10.41 11.02 -8.63
N ILE A 58 9.39 10.21 -8.31
CA ILE A 58 8.22 10.66 -7.54
C ILE A 58 8.62 11.08 -6.12
N ARG A 59 9.53 10.36 -5.47
CA ARG A 59 10.01 10.70 -4.12
C ARG A 59 10.72 12.05 -4.08
N GLU A 60 11.55 12.34 -5.08
CA GLU A 60 12.22 13.64 -5.18
C GLU A 60 11.22 14.79 -5.33
N LYS A 61 10.15 14.57 -6.12
CA LYS A 61 9.04 15.53 -6.27
C LYS A 61 8.23 15.68 -4.99
N ASN A 62 7.88 14.57 -4.33
CA ASN A 62 7.13 14.59 -3.08
C ASN A 62 7.91 15.29 -1.97
N ARG A 63 9.25 15.23 -1.96
CA ARG A 63 10.08 15.99 -1.02
C ARG A 63 9.87 17.51 -1.16
N MET A 64 9.68 18.02 -2.37
CA MET A 64 9.36 19.44 -2.59
C MET A 64 7.95 19.82 -2.12
N LEU A 65 7.06 18.83 -1.97
CA LEU A 65 5.67 18.96 -1.53
C LEU A 65 5.45 18.50 -0.08
N ALA A 66 6.53 18.23 0.66
CA ALA A 66 6.45 17.58 1.98
C ALA A 66 5.65 18.38 3.01
N GLU A 67 5.50 19.69 2.81
CA GLU A 67 4.74 20.58 3.69
C GLU A 67 3.22 20.56 3.39
N HIS A 68 2.77 19.82 2.36
CA HIS A 68 1.37 19.75 1.99
C HIS A 68 0.69 18.49 2.56
N LEU A 69 -0.01 18.67 3.68
CA LEU A 69 -0.92 17.66 4.23
C LEU A 69 -2.14 17.47 3.31
N CYS A 70 -2.68 16.26 3.26
CA CYS A 70 -3.97 16.07 2.60
C CYS A 70 -5.08 16.81 3.37
N PRO A 71 -6.21 17.16 2.74
CA PRO A 71 -7.25 17.97 3.39
C PRO A 71 -7.81 17.35 4.69
N ALA A 72 -7.87 16.02 4.76
CA ALA A 72 -8.30 15.32 5.96
C ALA A 72 -7.28 15.45 7.10
N ASP A 73 -6.00 15.25 6.81
CA ASP A 73 -4.91 15.39 7.79
C ASP A 73 -4.79 16.84 8.28
N LEU A 74 -4.95 17.81 7.39
CA LEU A 74 -4.93 19.24 7.74
C LEU A 74 -6.07 19.59 8.71
N HIS A 75 -7.27 19.05 8.49
CA HIS A 75 -8.41 19.29 9.37
C HIS A 75 -8.17 18.73 10.78
N ILE A 76 -7.63 17.51 10.85
CA ILE A 76 -7.28 16.86 12.12
C ILE A 76 -6.16 17.63 12.83
N ASP A 77 -5.09 18.00 12.11
CA ASP A 77 -3.97 18.77 12.66
C ASP A 77 -4.42 20.14 13.20
N SER A 78 -5.27 20.87 12.45
CA SER A 78 -5.84 22.14 12.91
C SER A 78 -6.65 21.97 14.19
N PHE A 79 -7.55 20.99 14.23
CA PHE A 79 -8.34 20.72 15.44
C PHE A 79 -7.46 20.40 16.65
N LEU A 80 -6.45 19.54 16.48
CA LEU A 80 -5.54 19.17 17.57
C LEU A 80 -4.70 20.35 18.05
N ARG A 81 -4.25 21.23 17.15
CA ARG A 81 -3.52 22.45 17.51
C ARG A 81 -4.39 23.40 18.33
N ASP A 82 -5.63 23.61 17.92
CA ASP A 82 -6.56 24.50 18.63
C ASP A 82 -6.97 23.92 20.00
N PHE A 83 -7.11 22.60 20.11
CA PHE A 83 -7.53 21.92 21.33
C PHE A 83 -6.43 21.82 22.40
N LEU A 84 -5.17 21.70 21.97
CA LEU A 84 -4.01 21.53 22.88
C LEU A 84 -3.25 22.83 23.19
N ALA A 85 -3.69 23.97 22.60
CA ALA A 85 -3.16 25.30 22.89
C ALA A 85 -3.65 25.85 24.24
#